data_AF-A0A0K8RMC0-F1
#
_entry.id   AF-A0A0K8RMC0-F1
#
_cell.length_a   1.000
_cell.length_b   1.000
_cell.length_c   1.000
_cell.angle_alpha   90.00
_cell.angle_beta   90.00
_cell.angle_gamma   90.00
#
_symmetry.space_group_name_H-M   'P 1'
#
loop_
_entity.id
_entity.type
_entity.pdbx_description
1 polymer ?
#
loop_
_entity_poly.entity_id
_entity_poly.type
_entity_poly.pdbx_seq_one_letter_code
_entity_poly.pdbx_strand_id
1 'polypeptide(L)'
;MISTRILLLLAALALACIAEKMCPKVSEESFQGWSQSGTERPPRPFLALGQICHRRFHNDTKVMCIGDPGAASRDCRLCCACKNGPEITYTNTSAKNFPCGKDGKGRCNDKGQCITKNT
;
A
#
# COMPACT_ATOMS: atom_id res chain seq x y z
N MET A 1 -2.92 -24.49 -38.60
CA MET A 1 -3.92 -23.53 -38.12
C MET A 1 -3.90 -23.57 -36.59
N ILE A 2 -3.37 -22.53 -35.94
CA ILE A 2 -3.36 -22.46 -34.48
C ILE A 2 -4.82 -22.35 -34.02
N SER A 3 -5.23 -23.26 -33.15
CA SER A 3 -6.60 -23.33 -32.64
C SER A 3 -6.95 -22.03 -31.94
N THR A 4 -7.99 -21.35 -32.43
CA THR A 4 -8.52 -20.10 -31.84
C THR A 4 -8.86 -20.25 -30.36
N ARG A 5 -9.15 -21.47 -29.91
CA ARG A 5 -9.35 -21.81 -28.50
C ARG A 5 -8.10 -21.57 -27.65
N ILE A 6 -6.91 -21.89 -28.17
CA ILE A 6 -5.64 -21.68 -27.47
C ILE A 6 -5.35 -20.17 -27.34
N LEU A 7 -5.62 -19.40 -28.40
CA LEU A 7 -5.46 -17.94 -28.39
C LEU A 7 -6.38 -17.27 -27.35
N LEU A 8 -7.63 -17.73 -27.23
CA LEU A 8 -8.58 -17.21 -26.25
C LEU A 8 -8.17 -17.56 -24.81
N LEU A 9 -7.68 -18.77 -24.57
CA LEU A 9 -7.17 -19.18 -23.25
C LEU A 9 -5.95 -18.35 -22.84
N LEU A 10 -5.03 -18.08 -23.77
CA LEU A 10 -3.86 -17.23 -23.52
C LEU A 10 -4.26 -15.78 -23.23
N ALA A 11 -5.24 -15.23 -23.95
CA ALA A 11 -5.76 -13.89 -23.70
C ALA A 11 -6.46 -13.76 -22.34
N ALA A 12 -7.24 -14.76 -21.93
CA ALA A 12 -7.86 -14.79 -20.60
C ALA A 12 -6.81 -14.88 -19.48
N LEU A 13 -5.75 -15.68 -19.68
CA LEU A 13 -4.63 -15.77 -18.76
C LEU A 13 -3.88 -14.43 -18.62
N ALA A 14 -3.67 -13.73 -19.74
CA ALA A 14 -3.05 -12.41 -19.74
C ALA A 14 -3.90 -11.38 -18.98
N LEU A 15 -5.23 -11.35 -19.16
CA LEU A 15 -6.13 -10.46 -18.42
C LEU A 15 -6.17 -10.77 -16.91
N ALA A 16 -6.14 -12.05 -16.53
CA ALA A 16 -6.03 -12.44 -15.11
C ALA A 16 -4.69 -12.02 -14.50
N CYS A 17 -3.62 -11.93 -15.29
CA CYS A 17 -2.32 -11.43 -14.85
C CYS A 17 -2.24 -9.89 -14.77
N ILE A 18 -3.15 -9.16 -15.41
CA ILE A 18 -3.28 -7.69 -15.28
C ILE A 18 -4.28 -7.35 -14.17
N ALA A 19 -4.34 -8.17 -13.11
CA ALA A 19 -4.91 -7.72 -11.86
C ALA A 19 -3.96 -6.66 -11.29
N GLU A 20 -4.29 -5.39 -11.50
CA GLU A 20 -3.67 -4.28 -10.77
C GLU A 20 -3.63 -4.69 -9.29
N LYS A 21 -2.46 -4.58 -8.65
CA LYS A 21 -2.28 -4.92 -7.24
C LYS A 21 -3.20 -4.02 -6.40
N MET A 22 -4.45 -4.44 -6.23
CA MET A 22 -5.42 -3.77 -5.38
C MET A 22 -4.90 -3.82 -3.95
N CYS A 23 -5.11 -2.72 -3.21
CA CYS A 23 -4.71 -2.68 -1.83
C CYS A 23 -5.36 -3.83 -1.05
N PRO A 24 -4.62 -4.46 -0.13
CA PRO A 24 -5.18 -5.51 0.69
C PRO A 24 -6.41 -4.96 1.42
N LYS A 25 -7.53 -5.67 1.31
CA LYS A 25 -8.75 -5.32 2.05
C LYS A 25 -8.46 -5.45 3.54
N VAL A 26 -8.98 -4.51 4.30
CA VAL A 26 -8.86 -4.50 5.76
C VAL A 26 -10.22 -4.51 6.42
N SER A 27 -10.29 -5.12 7.60
CA SER A 27 -11.49 -5.14 8.43
C SER A 27 -11.64 -3.85 9.23
N GLU A 28 -12.85 -3.59 9.72
CA GLU A 28 -13.08 -2.48 10.64
C GLU A 28 -12.23 -2.60 11.92
N GLU A 29 -12.05 -3.83 12.42
CA GLU A 29 -11.21 -4.15 13.59
C GLU A 29 -9.76 -3.72 13.41
N SER A 30 -9.26 -3.67 12.17
CA SER A 30 -7.90 -3.19 11.85
C SER A 30 -7.67 -1.74 12.27
N PHE A 31 -8.75 -0.97 12.47
CA PHE A 31 -8.72 0.40 12.96
C PHE A 31 -9.01 0.52 14.48
N GLN A 32 -9.55 -0.52 15.13
CA GLN A 32 -9.96 -0.45 16.55
C GLN A 32 -8.76 -0.39 17.51
N GLY A 33 -7.65 -1.06 17.18
CA GLY A 33 -6.39 -1.03 17.95
C GLY A 33 -5.67 0.33 18.01
N TRP A 34 -6.27 1.37 17.42
CA TRP A 34 -5.70 2.72 17.38
C TRP A 34 -6.23 3.68 18.43
N SER A 35 -7.40 3.41 19.03
CA SER A 35 -8.06 4.34 19.97
C SER A 35 -7.62 4.18 21.43
N GLN A 36 -6.79 3.17 21.75
CA GLN A 36 -6.67 2.69 23.14
C GLN A 36 -5.24 2.52 23.69
N SER A 37 -4.23 3.21 23.19
CA SER A 37 -2.97 3.23 23.94
C SER A 37 -2.20 4.55 23.85
N GLY A 38 -2.48 5.40 24.84
CA GLY A 38 -1.59 6.49 25.23
C GLY A 38 -0.32 6.02 25.96
N THR A 39 -0.09 4.71 26.10
CA THR A 39 1.01 4.17 26.92
C THR A 39 1.80 3.01 26.30
N GLU A 40 1.44 2.51 25.12
CA GLU A 40 2.16 1.41 24.48
C GLU A 40 2.25 1.62 22.97
N ARG A 41 3.46 1.93 22.53
CA ARG A 41 3.77 2.33 21.15
C ARG A 41 3.55 1.14 20.22
N PRO A 42 2.55 1.16 19.31
CA PRO A 42 2.27 0.00 18.47
C PRO A 42 3.45 -0.27 17.53
N PRO A 43 3.65 -1.53 17.08
CA PRO A 43 4.75 -1.87 16.17
C PRO A 43 4.70 -0.96 14.94
N ARG A 44 5.74 -0.13 14.83
CA ARG A 44 5.71 1.25 14.29
C ARG A 44 5.50 1.46 12.76
N PRO A 45 5.59 0.47 11.84
CA PRO A 45 5.49 0.76 10.41
C PRO A 45 4.09 1.22 9.96
N PHE A 46 3.03 0.48 10.30
CA PHE A 46 1.69 0.73 9.79
C PHE A 46 1.13 2.09 10.23
N LEU A 47 1.45 2.53 11.45
CA LEU A 47 1.02 3.83 11.97
C LEU A 47 1.78 5.00 11.36
N ALA A 48 3.11 4.89 11.23
CA ALA A 48 3.91 5.92 10.58
C ALA A 48 3.48 6.07 9.11
N LEU A 49 3.22 4.95 8.43
CA LEU A 49 2.67 4.92 7.08
C LEU A 49 1.23 5.43 7.02
N GLY A 50 0.42 5.11 8.03
CA GLY A 50 -0.93 5.61 8.19
C GLY A 50 -1.01 7.14 8.32
N GLN A 51 -0.08 7.74 9.07
CA GLN A 51 0.05 9.20 9.14
C GLN A 51 0.46 9.82 7.80
N ILE A 52 1.34 9.15 7.05
CA ILE A 52 1.70 9.59 5.69
C ILE A 52 0.46 9.55 4.78
N CYS A 53 -0.31 8.47 4.82
CA CYS A 53 -1.56 8.33 4.08
C CYS A 53 -2.55 9.44 4.44
N HIS A 54 -2.78 9.65 5.74
CA HIS A 54 -3.68 10.68 6.25
C HIS A 54 -3.27 12.06 5.72
N ARG A 55 -2.02 12.50 5.95
CA ARG A 55 -1.53 13.82 5.49
C ARG A 55 -1.58 14.00 3.97
N ARG A 56 -1.55 12.91 3.21
CA ARG A 56 -1.54 12.97 1.75
C ARG A 56 -2.93 13.16 1.16
N PHE A 57 -3.95 12.57 1.79
CA PHE A 57 -5.29 12.46 1.21
C PHE A 57 -6.38 13.17 2.02
N HIS A 58 -6.12 13.48 3.29
CA HIS A 58 -7.13 14.02 4.20
C HIS A 58 -6.58 15.16 5.06
N ASN A 59 -7.43 16.15 5.31
CA ASN A 59 -7.18 17.22 6.28
C ASN A 59 -8.12 17.11 7.50
N ASP A 60 -9.03 16.12 7.50
CA ASP A 60 -10.01 15.91 8.58
C ASP A 60 -9.44 14.94 9.61
N THR A 61 -9.29 15.41 10.84
CA THR A 61 -8.77 14.63 11.97
C THR A 61 -9.63 13.43 12.36
N LYS A 62 -10.87 13.34 11.88
CA LYS A 62 -11.77 12.20 12.11
C LYS A 62 -11.43 10.99 11.25
N VAL A 63 -10.63 11.17 10.19
CA VAL A 63 -10.27 10.10 9.26
C VAL A 63 -9.09 9.29 9.80
N MET A 64 -9.26 7.99 9.87
CA MET A 64 -8.25 7.06 10.36
C MET A 64 -7.62 6.29 9.18
N CYS A 65 -6.31 6.42 8.91
CA CYS A 65 -5.65 5.79 7.75
C CYS A 65 -4.53 4.79 8.12
N ILE A 66 -4.60 3.55 7.65
CA ILE A 66 -3.53 2.53 7.76
C ILE A 66 -2.71 2.57 6.47
N GLY A 67 -1.43 2.19 6.55
CA GLY A 67 -0.60 1.99 5.36
C GLY A 67 0.05 0.59 5.33
N ASP A 68 0.07 -0.07 4.16
CA ASP A 68 0.72 -1.38 3.97
C ASP A 68 2.25 -1.25 3.78
N PRO A 69 3.08 -1.72 4.73
CA PRO A 69 4.53 -1.68 4.63
C PRO A 69 5.11 -2.71 3.65
N GLY A 70 4.39 -3.80 3.34
CA GLY A 70 4.86 -4.85 2.44
C GLY A 70 4.93 -4.33 1.00
N ALA A 71 3.86 -3.69 0.53
CA ALA A 71 3.84 -3.00 -0.75
C ALA A 71 4.88 -1.87 -0.81
N ALA A 72 5.05 -1.11 0.28
CA ALA A 72 5.98 0.01 0.35
C ALA A 72 7.44 -0.44 0.14
N SER A 73 7.86 -1.54 0.78
CA SER A 73 9.23 -2.09 0.66
C SER A 73 9.52 -2.66 -0.73
N ARG A 74 8.55 -3.39 -1.31
CA ARG A 74 8.77 -4.16 -2.54
C ARG A 74 8.57 -3.34 -3.80
N ASP A 75 7.50 -2.56 -3.82
CA ASP A 75 6.96 -1.95 -5.04
C ASP A 75 7.07 -0.41 -5.00
N CYS A 76 7.63 0.17 -3.92
CA CYS A 76 7.66 1.62 -3.67
C CYS A 76 6.27 2.29 -3.75
N ARG A 77 5.23 1.48 -3.55
CA ARG A 77 3.83 1.87 -3.51
C ARG A 77 3.31 1.72 -2.10
N LEU A 78 2.72 2.77 -1.58
CA LEU A 78 2.03 2.73 -0.30
C LEU A 78 0.53 2.61 -0.56
N CYS A 79 -0.01 1.46 -0.19
CA CYS A 79 -1.44 1.23 -0.12
C CYS A 79 -1.99 1.84 1.17
N CYS A 80 -2.96 2.73 1.03
CA CYS A 80 -3.62 3.43 2.11
C CYS A 80 -5.06 2.96 2.21
N ALA A 81 -5.50 2.59 3.41
CA ALA A 81 -6.92 2.39 3.68
C ALA A 81 -7.37 3.38 4.76
N CYS A 82 -8.32 4.23 4.43
CA CYS A 82 -8.77 5.34 5.26
C CYS A 82 -10.24 5.17 5.61
N LYS A 83 -10.53 5.11 6.91
CA LYS A 83 -11.86 4.99 7.49
C LYS A 83 -12.43 6.36 7.83
N ASN A 84 -13.65 6.63 7.37
CA ASN A 84 -14.46 7.78 7.77
C ASN A 84 -15.88 7.27 8.13
N GLY A 85 -16.18 7.15 9.42
CA GLY A 85 -17.40 6.46 9.85
C GLY A 85 -17.39 4.98 9.42
N PRO A 86 -18.47 4.43 8.84
CA PRO A 86 -18.53 3.03 8.41
C PRO A 86 -17.80 2.77 7.08
N GLU A 87 -17.43 3.82 6.34
CA GLU A 87 -16.84 3.70 5.01
C GLU A 87 -15.32 3.56 5.09
N ILE A 88 -14.77 2.60 4.36
CA ILE A 88 -13.32 2.42 4.17
C ILE A 88 -12.99 2.69 2.70
N THR A 89 -12.20 3.72 2.47
CA THR A 89 -11.69 4.09 1.15
C THR A 89 -10.26 3.57 0.98
N TYR A 90 -9.90 3.21 -0.25
CA TYR A 90 -8.58 2.67 -0.57
C TYR A 90 -7.91 3.55 -1.62
N THR A 91 -6.69 4.00 -1.33
CA THR A 91 -5.90 4.85 -2.23
C THR A 91 -4.47 4.34 -2.32
N ASN A 92 -3.79 4.71 -3.41
CA ASN A 92 -2.41 4.35 -3.66
C ASN A 92 -1.56 5.61 -3.81
N THR A 93 -0.38 5.63 -3.17
CA THR A 93 0.60 6.71 -3.32
C THR A 93 2.02 6.17 -3.43
N SER A 94 2.98 7.00 -3.77
CA SER A 94 4.41 6.66 -3.68
C SER A 94 4.83 6.56 -2.21
N ALA A 95 5.57 5.52 -1.85
CA ALA A 95 6.17 5.38 -0.52
C ALA A 95 7.47 6.20 -0.40
N LYS A 96 7.43 7.52 -0.65
CA LYS A 96 8.64 8.36 -0.72
C LYS A 96 9.53 8.17 0.52
N ASN A 97 10.84 8.03 0.30
CA ASN A 97 11.89 7.82 1.30
C ASN A 97 11.81 6.49 2.07
N PHE A 98 10.84 5.62 1.76
CA PHE A 98 10.76 4.30 2.36
C PHE A 98 11.93 3.41 1.88
N PRO A 99 12.52 2.59 2.77
CA PRO A 99 13.57 1.66 2.38
C PRO A 99 13.04 0.63 1.39
N CYS A 100 13.84 0.31 0.37
CA CYS A 100 13.48 -0.65 -0.68
C CYS A 100 14.71 -1.40 -1.19
N GLY A 101 14.48 -2.41 -2.02
CA GLY A 101 15.53 -3.25 -2.59
C GLY A 101 16.17 -4.21 -1.59
N LYS A 102 17.19 -4.94 -2.03
CA LYS A 102 17.87 -5.96 -1.21
C LYS A 102 18.47 -5.30 0.05
N ASP A 103 18.16 -5.89 1.21
CA ASP A 103 18.60 -5.44 2.54
C ASP A 103 18.24 -3.97 2.87
N GLY A 104 17.25 -3.37 2.18
CA GLY A 104 16.84 -1.98 2.41
C GLY A 104 17.87 -0.92 1.99
N LYS A 105 18.81 -1.27 1.09
CA LYS A 105 19.87 -0.36 0.62
C LYS A 105 19.41 0.72 -0.37
N GLY A 106 18.18 0.61 -0.87
CA GLY A 106 17.56 1.61 -1.74
C GLY A 106 16.57 2.51 -1.01
N ARG A 107 16.15 3.58 -1.68
CA ARG A 107 15.07 4.48 -1.24
C ARG A 107 14.07 4.72 -2.35
N CYS A 108 12.80 4.69 -1.98
CA CYS A 108 11.72 5.01 -2.91
C CYS A 108 11.67 6.51 -3.22
N ASN A 109 11.50 6.88 -4.48
CA ASN A 109 11.29 8.26 -4.91
C ASN A 109 9.79 8.63 -5.03
N ASP A 110 9.51 9.89 -5.38
CA ASP A 110 8.14 10.40 -5.59
C ASP A 110 7.40 9.74 -6.76
N LYS A 111 8.13 9.09 -7.68
CA LYS A 111 7.55 8.36 -8.82
C LYS A 111 7.22 6.91 -8.46
N GLY A 112 7.42 6.49 -7.21
CA GLY A 112 7.22 5.11 -6.78
C GLY A 112 8.26 4.15 -7.34
N GLN A 113 9.50 4.60 -7.53
CA GLN A 113 10.61 3.77 -8.01
C GLN A 113 11.65 3.59 -6.90
N CYS A 114 12.23 2.38 -6.81
CA CYS A 114 13.33 2.12 -5.89
C CYS A 114 14.65 2.61 -6.49
N ILE A 115 15.27 3.59 -5.84
CA ILE A 115 16.58 4.12 -6.24
C ILE A 115 17.65 3.55 -5.30
N THR A 116 18.55 2.73 -5.85
CA THR A 116 19.74 2.24 -5.15
C THR A 116 20.91 3.14 -5.48
N LYS A 117 21.63 3.62 -4.45
CA LYS A 117 22.95 4.22 -4.69
C LYS A 117 23.91 3.07 -4.99
N ASN A 118 24.39 2.96 -6.22
CA ASN A 118 25.54 2.11 -6.49
C ASN A 118 26.71 2.69 -5.67
N THR A 119 27.13 1.91 -4.68
CA THR A 119 28.34 2.19 -3.90
C THR A 119 29.39 1.19 -4.34
#